data_AF-A0A0F0C7R1-F1
#
_entry.id   AF-A0A0F0C7R1-F1
#
_cell.length_a   1.000
_cell.length_b   1.000
_cell.length_c   1.000
_cell.angle_alpha   90.00
_cell.angle_beta   90.00
_cell.angle_gamma   90.00
#
_symmetry.space_group_name_H-M   'P 1'
#
loop_
_entity.id
_entity.type
_entity.pdbx_description
1 polymer ?
#
loop_
_entity_poly.entity_id
_entity_poly.type
_entity_poly.pdbx_seq_one_letter_code
_entity_poly.pdbx_strand_id
1 'polypeptide(L)' 'MRKTMIKDPLTQQELRCMAGEPVYCPEIDSYGIIKCETIGCWADVPFLVGAWHREGVAVNFEYNVTERKLKCYRINEN' A
#
# COMPACT_ATOMS: atom_id res chain seq x y z
N MET A 1 16.38 -3.12 -14.85
CA MET A 1 16.30 -1.77 -14.25
C MET A 1 16.39 -1.94 -12.74
N ARG A 2 17.44 -1.44 -12.07
CA ARG A 2 17.54 -1.51 -10.61
C ARG A 2 16.64 -0.42 -10.03
N LYS A 3 15.44 -0.77 -9.55
CA LYS A 3 14.58 0.13 -8.79
C LYS A 3 15.25 0.41 -7.44
N THR A 4 15.70 1.64 -7.23
CA THR A 4 16.25 2.06 -5.94
C THR A 4 15.08 2.25 -4.99
N MET A 5 14.80 1.26 -4.13
CA MET A 5 13.82 1.42 -3.05
C MET A 5 14.36 2.46 -2.05
N ILE A 6 13.54 3.42 -1.64
CA ILE A 6 13.85 4.22 -0.43
C ILE A 6 13.96 3.22 0.72
N LYS A 7 15.06 3.32 1.48
CA LYS A 7 15.59 2.22 2.33
C LYS A 7 14.69 1.80 3.50
N ASP A 8 13.72 2.61 3.90
CA ASP A 8 12.90 2.37 5.07
C ASP A 8 11.41 2.24 4.71
N PRO A 9 10.65 1.38 5.42
CA PRO A 9 9.22 1.29 5.24
C PRO A 9 8.54 2.61 5.61
N LEU A 10 7.50 2.96 4.86
CA LEU A 10 6.69 4.15 5.12
C LEU A 10 6.07 4.09 6.52
N THR A 11 6.20 5.19 7.24
CA THR A 11 5.52 5.39 8.52
C THR A 11 4.02 5.56 8.33
N GLN A 12 3.26 5.40 9.40
CA GLN A 12 1.81 5.64 9.41
C GLN A 12 1.45 7.07 8.96
N GLN A 13 2.26 8.06 9.34
CA GLN A 13 2.04 9.44 8.94
C GLN A 13 2.30 9.64 7.44
N GLU A 14 3.36 9.05 6.89
CA GLU A 14 3.63 9.13 5.46
C GLU A 14 2.55 8.43 4.64
N LEU A 15 2.05 7.28 5.11
CA LEU A 15 0.95 6.56 4.46
C LEU A 15 -0.33 7.40 4.39
N ARG A 16 -0.69 8.10 5.47
CA ARG A 16 -1.83 9.04 5.44
C ARG A 16 -1.68 10.14 4.40
N CYS A 17 -0.45 10.64 4.21
CA CYS A 17 -0.16 11.67 3.20
C CYS A 17 -0.04 11.12 1.76
N MET A 18 -0.16 9.80 1.58
CA MET A 18 0.02 9.11 0.30
C MET A 18 -1.29 8.55 -0.26
N ALA A 19 -2.45 9.06 0.17
CA ALA A 19 -3.73 8.67 -0.41
C ALA A 19 -3.74 8.86 -1.94
N GLY A 20 -4.06 7.80 -2.69
CA GLY A 20 -4.01 7.75 -4.15
C GLY A 20 -2.66 7.36 -4.74
N GLU A 21 -1.59 7.36 -3.94
CA GLU A 21 -0.23 7.06 -4.42
C GLU A 21 0.08 5.56 -4.40
N PRO A 22 0.91 5.08 -5.34
CA PRO A 22 1.26 3.68 -5.42
C PRO A 22 2.40 3.33 -4.45
N VAL A 23 2.32 2.13 -3.89
CA VAL A 23 3.33 1.55 -2.99
C VAL A 23 3.58 0.09 -3.34
N TYR A 24 4.72 -0.42 -2.88
CA TYR A 24 5.03 -1.85 -2.91
C TYR A 24 4.96 -2.41 -1.48
N CYS A 25 4.36 -3.59 -1.31
CA CYS A 25 4.33 -4.32 -0.04
C CYS A 25 4.93 -5.73 -0.23
N PRO A 26 6.14 -6.00 0.31
CA PRO A 26 6.81 -7.28 0.14
C PRO A 26 6.15 -8.44 0.89
N GLU A 27 5.42 -8.18 1.99
CA GLU A 27 4.74 -9.25 2.76
C GLU A 27 3.68 -9.98 1.95
N ILE A 28 3.11 -9.33 0.95
CA ILE A 28 2.11 -9.91 0.03
C ILE A 28 2.57 -9.90 -1.43
N ASP A 29 3.85 -9.58 -1.66
CA ASP A 29 4.48 -9.45 -2.99
C ASP A 29 3.58 -8.72 -4.01
N SER A 30 3.09 -7.54 -3.61
CA SER A 30 2.08 -6.83 -4.40
C SER A 30 2.33 -5.32 -4.43
N TYR A 31 1.95 -4.74 -5.56
CA TYR A 31 1.79 -3.31 -5.70
C TYR A 31 0.34 -2.94 -5.42
N GLY A 32 0.13 -1.81 -4.76
CA GLY A 32 -1.20 -1.31 -4.47
C GLY A 32 -1.20 0.21 -4.35
N ILE A 33 -2.40 0.75 -4.19
CA ILE A 33 -2.65 2.16 -3.95
C ILE A 33 -2.98 2.32 -2.47
N ILE A 34 -2.43 3.36 -1.85
CA ILE A 34 -2.86 3.71 -0.49
C ILE A 34 -4.21 4.43 -0.57
N LYS A 35 -5.18 3.93 0.20
CA LYS A 35 -6.46 4.58 0.44
C LYS A 35 -6.48 5.07 1.88
N CYS A 36 -6.84 6.34 2.09
CA CYS A 36 -7.00 6.90 3.41
C CYS A 36 -8.13 7.95 3.35
N GLU A 37 -9.26 7.63 3.97
CA GLU A 37 -10.42 8.52 3.99
C GLU A 37 -10.26 9.60 5.07
N THR A 38 -10.90 10.75 4.88
CA THR A 38 -10.88 11.86 5.85
C THR A 38 -12.11 11.91 6.76
N ILE A 39 -13.13 11.09 6.47
CA ILE A 39 -14.40 11.03 7.21
C ILE A 39 -14.88 9.58 7.37
N GLY A 40 -15.78 9.34 8.33
CA GLY A 40 -16.40 8.04 8.58
C GLY A 40 -15.66 7.19 9.62
N CYS A 41 -16.12 5.96 9.84
CA CYS A 41 -15.59 5.06 10.88
C CYS A 41 -14.12 4.65 10.68
N TRP A 42 -13.58 4.88 9.48
CA TRP A 42 -12.22 4.52 9.09
C TRP A 42 -11.39 5.76 8.70
N ALA A 43 -11.81 6.96 9.12
CA ALA A 43 -11.06 8.19 8.89
C ALA A 43 -9.63 8.06 9.43
N ASP A 44 -8.66 8.58 8.68
CA ASP A 44 -7.22 8.60 8.99
C ASP A 44 -6.56 7.21 9.13
N VAL A 45 -7.26 6.13 8.74
CA VAL A 45 -6.72 4.76 8.73
C VAL A 45 -6.25 4.41 7.31
N PRO A 46 -4.95 4.14 7.09
CA PRO A 46 -4.45 3.73 5.78
C PRO A 46 -4.81 2.27 5.45
N PHE A 47 -5.35 2.07 4.26
CA PHE A 47 -5.57 0.78 3.64
C PHE A 47 -4.70 0.63 2.40
N LEU A 48 -4.17 -0.57 2.18
CA LEU A 48 -3.56 -0.96 0.91
C LEU A 48 -4.64 -1.60 0.04
N VAL A 49 -4.93 -0.97 -1.10
CA VAL A 49 -5.88 -1.46 -2.09
C VAL A 49 -5.12 -2.01 -3.28
N GLY A 50 -5.48 -3.21 -3.73
CA GLY A 50 -4.82 -3.82 -4.89
C GLY A 50 -5.60 -5.01 -5.43
N ALA A 51 -4.99 -5.68 -6.41
CA ALA A 51 -5.51 -6.90 -6.99
C ALA A 51 -4.40 -7.95 -7.04
N TRP A 52 -4.70 -9.16 -6.58
CA TRP A 52 -3.83 -10.31 -6.73
C TRP A 52 -4.24 -11.11 -7.97
N HIS A 53 -3.29 -11.42 -8.85
CA HIS A 53 -3.53 -12.14 -10.10
C HIS A 53 -2.67 -13.40 -10.15
N ARG A 54 -3.26 -14.56 -10.44
CA ARG A 54 -2.53 -15.81 -10.70
C ARG A 54 -3.35 -16.76 -11.56
N GLU A 55 -2.73 -17.32 -12.60
CA GLU A 55 -3.31 -18.41 -13.42
C GLU A 55 -4.74 -18.11 -13.93
N GLY A 56 -5.01 -16.86 -14.32
CA GLY A 56 -6.32 -16.43 -14.81
C GLY A 56 -7.35 -16.06 -13.73
N VAL A 57 -6.99 -16.15 -12.45
CA VAL A 57 -7.80 -15.70 -11.32
C VAL A 57 -7.32 -14.33 -10.85
N ALA A 58 -8.27 -13.44 -10.54
CA ALA A 58 -8.00 -12.14 -9.93
C ALA A 58 -8.89 -11.92 -8.70
N VAL A 59 -8.32 -11.40 -7.62
CA VAL A 59 -9.04 -11.02 -6.40
C VAL A 59 -8.62 -9.61 -5.99
N ASN A 60 -9.59 -8.71 -5.87
CA ASN A 60 -9.39 -7.39 -5.29
C ASN A 60 -9.30 -7.49 -3.77
N PHE A 61 -8.44 -6.69 -3.17
CA PHE A 61 -8.29 -6.61 -1.73
C PHE A 61 -8.20 -5.16 -1.25
N GLU A 62 -8.64 -4.96 -0.01
CA GLU A 62 -8.46 -3.73 0.75
C GLU A 62 -8.04 -4.12 2.16
N TYR A 63 -6.79 -3.84 2.51
CA TYR A 63 -6.15 -4.34 3.72
C TYR A 63 -5.72 -3.20 4.62
N ASN A 64 -6.23 -3.18 5.86
CA ASN A 64 -5.76 -2.27 6.90
C ASN A 64 -4.27 -2.51 7.14
N VAL A 65 -3.44 -1.50 6.84
CA VAL A 65 -1.98 -1.63 6.86
C VAL A 65 -1.49 -1.90 8.28
N THR A 66 -2.08 -1.25 9.28
CA THR A 66 -1.69 -1.34 10.69
C THR A 66 -2.06 -2.68 11.29
N GLU A 67 -3.32 -3.09 11.15
CA GLU A 67 -3.82 -4.34 11.75
C GLU A 67 -3.09 -5.56 11.20
N ARG A 68 -2.75 -5.53 9.91
CA ARG A 68 -2.01 -6.61 9.24
C ARG A 68 -0.49 -6.46 9.35
N LYS A 69 0.01 -5.39 9.95
CA LYS A 69 1.45 -5.10 10.12
C LYS A 69 2.21 -5.10 8.78
N LEU A 70 1.57 -4.61 7.73
CA LEU A 70 2.16 -4.54 6.39
C LEU A 70 3.19 -3.42 6.31
N LYS A 71 4.33 -3.68 5.67
CA LYS A 71 5.34 -2.66 5.40
C LYS A 71 5.20 -2.21 3.96
N CYS A 72 4.83 -0.95 3.77
CA CYS A 72 4.70 -0.38 2.43
C CYS A 72 5.92 0.48 2.12
N TYR A 73 6.35 0.46 0.87
CA TYR A 73 7.52 1.20 0.39
C TYR A 73 7.12 2.07 -0.80
N ARG A 74 7.61 3.31 -0.82
CA ARG A 74 7.40 4.21 -1.96
C ARG A 74 8.05 3.60 -3.21
N ILE A 75 7.33 3.66 -4.32
CA ILE A 75 7.88 3.32 -5.62
C ILE A 75 8.57 4.58 -6.14
N ASN A 76 9.89 4.51 -6.36
CA ASN A 76 10.58 5.60 -7.06
C ASN A 76 10.34 5.45 -8.56
N GLU A 77 9.77 6.50 -9.16
CA GLU A 77 9.84 6.70 -10.60
C GLU A 77 11.27 7.14 -10.94
N ASN A 78 11.85 6.53 -11.97
CA ASN A 78 13.22 6.76 -12.40
C ASN A 78 13.23 7.25 -13.83
#